data_AF-A0A918IAD5-F1
#
_entry.id   AF-A0A918IAD5-F1
#
_cell.length_a   1.000
_cell.length_b   1.000
_cell.length_c   1.000
_cell.angle_alpha   90.00
_cell.angle_beta   90.00
_cell.angle_gamma   90.00
#
_symmetry.space_group_name_H-M   'P 1'
#
loop_
_entity.id
_entity.type
_entity.pdbx_description
1 polymer ?
#
loop_
_entity_poly.entity_id
_entity_poly.type
_entity_poly.pdbx_seq_one_letter_code
_entity_poly.pdbx_strand_id
1 'polypeptide(L)'
;MNRTSVTRHGLILLGFTAVTAVAVVIGVRLDAYGVPLVLLLACAFSLQTSLMSLLFRLVDALSSTTHRCSRPGCDFQVWLTGVDAAENRRWQEIAGNHPHRTV
;
A
#
# COMPACT_ATOMS: atom_id res chain seq x y z
N MET A 1 13.19 14.33 -4.06
CA MET A 1 11.71 14.29 -4.13
C MET A 1 11.31 12.87 -4.56
N ASN A 2 10.75 12.09 -3.62
CA ASN A 2 10.71 10.62 -3.71
C ASN A 2 9.60 10.12 -4.67
N ARG A 3 9.98 9.48 -5.78
CA ARG A 3 9.07 9.06 -6.86
C ARG A 3 7.96 8.11 -6.40
N THR A 4 8.19 7.38 -5.30
CA THR A 4 7.26 6.43 -4.68
C THR A 4 6.15 7.10 -3.85
N SER A 5 6.39 8.30 -3.30
CA SER A 5 5.35 9.01 -2.54
C SER A 5 4.32 9.66 -3.46
N VAL A 6 4.75 10.10 -4.65
CA VAL A 6 3.88 10.73 -5.67
C VAL A 6 2.94 9.69 -6.28
N THR A 7 3.44 8.49 -6.61
CA THR A 7 2.59 7.40 -7.12
C THR A 7 1.60 6.91 -6.07
N ARG A 8 2.01 6.84 -4.80
CA ARG A 8 1.16 6.44 -3.68
C ARG A 8 0.03 7.44 -3.42
N HIS A 9 0.32 8.75 -3.40
CA HIS A 9 -0.71 9.79 -3.27
C HIS A 9 -1.65 9.82 -4.48
N GLY A 10 -1.11 9.63 -5.69
CA GLY A 10 -1.92 9.50 -6.90
C GLY A 10 -2.90 8.34 -6.83
N LEU A 11 -2.46 7.17 -6.36
CA LEU A 11 -3.31 5.98 -6.21
C LEU A 11 -4.44 6.19 -5.17
N ILE A 12 -4.13 6.85 -4.05
CA ILE A 12 -5.11 7.17 -3.02
C ILE A 12 -6.17 8.15 -3.56
N LEU A 13 -5.73 9.20 -4.26
CA LEU A 13 -6.64 10.18 -4.86
C LEU A 13 -7.53 9.55 -5.94
N LEU A 14 -6.96 8.69 -6.80
CA LEU A 14 -7.69 8.01 -7.87
C LEU A 14 -8.70 7.00 -7.30
N GLY A 15 -8.34 6.28 -6.24
CA GLY A 15 -9.27 5.42 -5.52
C GLY A 15 -10.43 6.21 -4.89
N PHE A 16 -10.13 7.35 -4.26
CA PHE A 16 -11.15 8.22 -3.66
C PHE A 16 -12.12 8.77 -4.71
N THR A 17 -11.62 9.25 -5.86
CA THR A 17 -12.46 9.78 -6.94
C THR A 17 -13.30 8.70 -7.61
N ALA A 18 -12.76 7.49 -7.78
CA ALA A 18 -13.50 6.37 -8.34
C ALA A 18 -14.68 5.95 -7.44
N VAL A 19 -14.44 5.82 -6.13
CA VAL A 19 -15.49 5.46 -5.16
C VAL A 19 -16.58 6.53 -5.11
N THR A 20 -16.19 7.81 -5.06
CA THR A 20 -17.17 8.92 -5.04
C THR A 20 -17.96 9.01 -6.34
N ALA A 21 -17.34 8.83 -7.51
CA ALA A 21 -18.04 8.81 -8.79
C ALA A 21 -19.06 7.66 -8.85
N VAL A 22 -18.68 6.46 -8.44
CA VAL A 22 -19.59 5.30 -8.38
C VAL A 22 -20.74 5.56 -7.41
N ALA A 23 -20.47 6.12 -6.22
CA ALA A 23 -21.50 6.47 -5.25
C ALA A 23 -22.50 7.50 -5.79
N VAL A 24 -22.03 8.52 -6.52
CA VAL A 24 -22.90 9.52 -7.17
C VAL A 24 -23.76 8.90 -8.25
N VAL A 25 -23.19 8.06 -9.14
CA VAL A 25 -23.95 7.39 -10.21
C VAL A 25 -25.03 6.47 -9.62
N ILE A 26 -24.68 5.69 -8.60
CA ILE A 26 -25.61 4.82 -7.89
C ILE A 26 -26.68 5.65 -7.17
N GLY A 27 -26.32 6.74 -6.50
CA GLY A 27 -27.26 7.64 -5.84
C GLY A 27 -28.30 8.25 -6.80
N VAL A 28 -27.86 8.71 -7.97
CA VAL A 28 -28.77 9.24 -9.02
C VAL A 28 -29.72 8.16 -9.54
N ARG A 29 -29.28 6.90 -9.60
CA ARG A 29 -30.15 5.77 -9.99
C ARG A 29 -31.11 5.35 -8.89
N LEU A 30 -30.73 5.49 -7.61
CA LEU A 30 -31.55 5.11 -6.47
C LEU A 30 -32.53 6.20 -6.02
N ASP A 31 -32.28 7.46 -6.35
CA ASP A 31 -33.23 8.56 -6.10
C ASP A 31 -34.58 8.30 -6.78
N ALA A 32 -34.56 7.66 -7.95
CA ALA A 32 -35.75 7.19 -8.66
C ALA A 32 -36.57 6.13 -7.89
N TYR A 33 -35.99 5.49 -6.88
CA TYR A 33 -36.62 4.44 -6.05
C TYR A 33 -36.94 4.92 -4.63
N GLY A 34 -36.74 6.21 -4.31
CA GLY A 34 -37.09 6.78 -3.00
C GLY A 34 -36.24 6.25 -1.83
N VAL A 35 -35.04 5.73 -2.13
CA VAL A 35 -34.18 5.13 -1.10
C VAL A 35 -33.51 6.23 -0.26
N PRO A 36 -33.49 6.09 1.09
CA PRO A 36 -32.94 7.13 1.96
C PRO A 36 -31.46 7.42 1.69
N LEU A 37 -31.14 8.69 1.42
CA LEU A 37 -29.77 9.18 1.20
C LEU A 37 -28.79 8.82 2.32
N VAL A 38 -29.28 8.72 3.57
CA VAL A 38 -28.46 8.38 4.73
C VAL A 38 -27.84 6.97 4.61
N LEU A 39 -28.58 6.00 4.06
CA LEU A 39 -28.07 4.64 3.83
C LEU A 39 -26.99 4.61 2.74
N LEU A 40 -27.15 5.41 1.69
CA LEU A 40 -26.15 5.54 0.63
C LEU A 40 -24.86 6.15 1.16
N LEU A 41 -24.96 7.21 1.97
CA LEU A 41 -23.79 7.83 2.59
C LEU A 41 -23.09 6.87 3.55
N ALA A 42 -23.84 6.17 4.42
CA ALA A 42 -23.25 5.18 5.33
C ALA A 42 -22.54 4.04 4.56
N CYS A 43 -23.15 3.55 3.48
CA CYS A 43 -22.56 2.53 2.61
C CYS A 43 -21.29 3.03 1.93
N ALA A 44 -21.31 4.24 1.35
CA ALA A 44 -20.15 4.84 0.71
C ALA A 44 -18.99 5.05 1.70
N PHE A 45 -19.28 5.54 2.91
CA PHE A 45 -18.27 5.68 3.97
C PHE A 45 -17.69 4.33 4.38
N SER A 46 -18.52 3.29 4.52
CA SER A 46 -18.04 1.94 4.87
C SER A 46 -17.17 1.32 3.77
N LEU A 47 -17.50 1.56 2.50
CA LEU A 47 -16.66 1.13 1.37
C LEU A 47 -15.34 1.89 1.35
N GLN A 48 -15.38 3.20 1.61
CA GLN A 48 -14.21 4.06 1.64
C GLN A 48 -13.22 3.66 2.75
N THR A 49 -13.71 3.40 3.97
CA THR A 49 -12.88 2.96 5.10
C THR A 49 -12.25 1.60 4.85
N SER A 50 -13.01 0.68 4.26
CA SER A 50 -12.52 -0.65 3.88
C SER A 50 -11.43 -0.55 2.81
N LEU A 51 -11.66 0.26 1.76
CA LEU A 51 -10.69 0.48 0.69
C LEU A 51 -9.40 1.10 1.23
N MET A 52 -9.50 2.12 2.09
CA MET A 52 -8.32 2.73 2.72
C MET A 52 -7.52 1.72 3.54
N SER A 53 -8.20 0.89 4.34
CA SER A 53 -7.56 -0.17 5.11
C SER A 53 -6.82 -1.17 4.22
N LEU A 54 -7.42 -1.53 3.08
CA LEU A 54 -6.83 -2.45 2.11
C LEU A 54 -5.64 -1.82 1.39
N LEU A 55 -5.74 -0.53 1.01
CA LEU A 55 -4.66 0.22 0.40
C LEU A 55 -3.45 0.36 1.34
N PHE A 56 -3.66 0.63 2.62
CA PHE A 56 -2.55 0.66 3.59
C PHE A 56 -1.85 -0.69 3.66
N ARG A 57 -2.61 -1.78 3.83
CA ARG A 57 -2.06 -3.15 3.85
C ARG A 57 -1.33 -3.51 2.56
N LEU A 58 -1.88 -3.11 1.41
CA LEU A 58 -1.27 -3.35 0.10
C LEU A 58 0.05 -2.59 -0.02
N VAL A 59 0.09 -1.33 0.41
CA VAL A 59 1.33 -0.55 0.38
C VAL A 59 2.35 -1.12 1.34
N ASP A 60 1.96 -1.53 2.54
CA ASP A 60 2.87 -2.14 3.51
C ASP A 60 3.45 -3.45 2.96
N ALA A 61 2.61 -4.28 2.33
CA ALA A 61 3.04 -5.51 1.67
C ALA A 61 4.01 -5.22 0.51
N LEU A 62 3.71 -4.24 -0.34
CA LEU A 62 4.56 -3.84 -1.47
C LEU A 62 5.84 -3.12 -1.04
N SER A 63 5.84 -2.53 0.16
CA SER A 63 7.02 -1.88 0.76
C SER A 63 7.87 -2.86 1.56
N SER A 64 7.55 -4.16 1.50
CA SER A 64 8.35 -5.20 2.12
C SER A 64 9.45 -5.67 1.17
N THR A 65 10.70 -5.43 1.55
CA THR A 65 11.88 -5.86 0.80
C THR A 65 12.64 -6.89 1.62
N THR A 66 13.00 -7.99 0.98
CA THR A 66 13.90 -8.99 1.59
C THR A 66 15.28 -8.81 0.99
N HIS A 67 16.27 -8.52 1.84
CA HIS A 67 17.67 -8.52 1.45
C HIS A 67 18.30 -9.84 1.85
N ARG A 68 18.91 -10.53 0.87
CA ARG A 68 19.63 -11.78 1.06
C ARG A 68 21.08 -11.60 0.65
N CYS A 69 21.98 -12.28 1.35
CA CYS A 69 23.35 -12.38 0.86
C CYS A 69 23.40 -13.30 -0.37
N SER A 70 24.07 -12.87 -1.44
CA SER A 70 24.25 -13.68 -2.65
C SER A 70 25.36 -14.74 -2.54
N ARG A 71 26.04 -14.84 -1.38
CA ARG A 71 27.17 -15.75 -1.18
C ARG A 71 26.67 -17.18 -0.93
N PRO A 72 27.16 -18.20 -1.66
CA PRO A 72 26.74 -19.58 -1.46
C PRO A 72 27.15 -20.06 -0.05
N GLY A 73 26.21 -20.69 0.66
CA GLY A 73 26.40 -21.17 2.04
C GLY A 73 26.16 -20.13 3.14
N CYS A 74 25.63 -18.94 2.80
CA CYS A 74 25.28 -17.92 3.77
C CYS A 74 23.76 -17.83 3.95
N ASP A 75 23.27 -18.01 5.18
CA ASP A 75 21.83 -17.94 5.52
C ASP A 75 21.40 -16.54 6.01
N PHE A 76 22.20 -15.51 5.74
CA PHE A 76 21.85 -14.16 6.15
C PHE A 76 20.74 -13.60 5.26
N GLN A 77 19.55 -13.49 5.85
CA GLN A 77 18.40 -12.80 5.27
C GLN A 77 17.82 -11.81 6.26
N VAL A 78 17.43 -10.64 5.77
CA VAL A 78 16.74 -9.61 6.55
C VAL A 78 15.48 -9.19 5.80
N TRP A 79 14.36 -9.23 6.51
CA TRP A 79 13.07 -8.75 6.04
C TRP A 79 12.80 -7.36 6.62
N LEU A 80 12.52 -6.40 5.76
CA LEU A 80 12.29 -5.02 6.14
C LEU A 80 10.98 -4.53 5.53
N THR A 81 10.30 -3.63 6.24
CA THR A 81 9.05 -3.03 5.81
C THR A 81 9.17 -1.51 5.84
N GLY A 82 8.73 -0.83 4.79
CA GLY A 82 8.65 0.63 4.77
C GLY A 82 10.00 1.35 4.64
N VAL A 83 11.03 0.65 4.16
CA VAL A 83 12.38 1.21 3.98
C VAL A 83 12.41 2.20 2.82
N ASP A 84 12.98 3.38 3.06
CA ASP A 84 13.20 4.37 2.00
C ASP A 84 14.34 3.93 1.05
N ALA A 85 14.55 4.66 -0.05
CA ALA A 85 15.57 4.29 -1.03
C ALA A 85 17.01 4.32 -0.48
N ALA A 86 17.31 5.21 0.48
CA ALA A 86 18.62 5.31 1.11
C ALA A 86 18.83 4.18 2.13
N GLU A 87 17.80 3.86 2.90
CA GLU A 87 17.81 2.78 3.87
C GLU A 87 17.86 1.41 3.17
N ASN A 88 17.15 1.26 2.05
CA ASN A 88 17.24 0.09 1.17
C ASN A 88 18.67 -0.13 0.64
N ARG A 89 19.38 0.93 0.22
CA ARG A 89 20.80 0.84 -0.18
C ARG A 89 21.68 0.45 1.01
N ARG A 90 21.46 1.05 2.17
CA ARG A 90 22.23 0.74 3.38
C ARG A 90 22.07 -0.72 3.80
N TRP A 91 20.88 -1.29 3.68
CA TRP A 91 20.64 -2.70 3.97
C TRP A 91 21.23 -3.65 2.94
N GLN A 92 21.31 -3.24 1.66
CA GLN A 92 22.11 -3.97 0.66
C GLN A 92 23.60 -3.99 1.02
N GLU A 93 24.15 -2.86 1.49
CA GLU A 93 25.55 -2.78 1.92
C GLU A 93 25.82 -3.61 3.18
N ILE A 94 24.90 -3.59 4.16
CA ILE A 94 24.97 -4.44 5.36
C ILE A 94 24.91 -5.92 4.97
N ALA A 95 24.02 -6.31 4.06
CA ALA A 95 23.95 -7.69 3.56
C ALA A 95 25.22 -8.11 2.78
N GLY A 96 25.96 -7.16 2.20
CA GLY A 96 27.26 -7.44 1.56
C GLY A 96 28.42 -7.55 2.55
N ASN A 97 28.44 -6.72 3.59
CA ASN A 97 29.56 -6.56 4.52
C ASN A 97 29.37 -7.29 5.87
N HIS A 98 28.26 -8.00 6.06
CA HIS A 98 28.02 -8.72 7.31
C HIS A 98 29.07 -9.84 7.52
N PRO A 99 29.45 -10.13 8.77
CA PRO A 99 30.34 -11.24 9.08
C PRO A 99 29.69 -12.55 8.65
N HIS A 100 30.29 -13.22 7.67
CA HIS A 100 29.80 -14.50 7.17
C HIS A 100 30.00 -15.59 8.21
N ARG A 101 28.95 -15.88 8.97
CA ARG A 101 28.90 -17.07 9.81
C ARG A 101 28.47 -18.24 8.92
N THR A 102 29.42 -19.04 8.48
CA THR A 102 29.17 -20.33 7.83
C THR A 102 28.73 -21.33 8.90
N VAL A 103 27.56 -21.95 8.73
CA VAL A 103 27.11 -23.08 9.55
C VAL A 103 27.61 -24.38 8.93
#